data_AF-A0A4R5BSV6-F1
#
_entry.id   AF-A0A4R5BSV6-F1
#
_cell.length_a   1.000
_cell.length_b   1.000
_cell.length_c   1.000
_cell.angle_alpha   90.00
_cell.angle_beta   90.00
_cell.angle_gamma   90.00
#
_symmetry.space_group_name_H-M   'P 1'
#
loop_
_entity.id
_entity.type
_entity.pdbx_description
1 polymer ?
#
loop_
_entity_poly.entity_id
_entity_poly.type
_entity_poly.pdbx_seq_one_letter_code
_entity_poly.pdbx_strand_id
1 'polypeptide(L)'
;MLDTDLPIHPFTGVTALAVLDSGRIVWPVAGGADEGSRAGGDGTDGDGDDGNAEDGQASESGQSEGADKADEDKLLGPKGEKALAAEKEKRKEEARKRREAEAELERLRNGDDKAAAAAAEAEKAAIQRANARILRSEVKAAAAGKLADPTDALRLLDLDQFEVGEDGEVDEGEIADAISGLLKSKPYLAAGGKPRFQGDADQGARKKTKPPTLDEQIATAEKAGNWAEARRLKSAKLTQPASS
;
A
#
# COMPACT_ATOMS: atom_id res chain seq x y z
N MET A 1 -10.23 -7.87 45.64
CA MET A 1 -10.22 -6.98 44.47
C MET A 1 -10.17 -5.57 45.04
N LEU A 2 -8.98 -4.94 45.05
CA LEU A 2 -8.84 -3.56 45.50
C LEU A 2 -9.05 -2.68 44.27
N ASP A 3 -10.27 -2.21 44.07
CA ASP A 3 -10.54 -1.14 43.12
C ASP A 3 -9.82 0.11 43.63
N THR A 4 -8.71 0.45 42.97
CA THR A 4 -7.95 1.65 43.26
C THR A 4 -8.26 2.63 42.14
N ASP A 5 -9.43 3.28 42.24
CA ASP A 5 -9.83 4.35 41.33
C ASP A 5 -8.91 5.55 41.57
N LEU A 6 -7.83 5.62 40.79
CA LEU A 6 -6.84 6.68 40.86
C LEU A 6 -7.32 7.89 40.04
N PRO A 7 -7.17 9.11 40.56
CA PRO A 7 -7.65 10.31 39.88
C PRO A 7 -6.92 10.54 38.55
N ILE A 8 -7.63 11.06 37.56
CA ILE A 8 -7.08 11.45 36.26
C ILE A 8 -6.73 12.94 36.29
N HIS A 9 -5.57 13.30 35.76
CA HIS A 9 -5.11 14.69 35.72
C HIS A 9 -6.00 15.51 34.78
N PRO A 10 -6.53 16.66 35.19
CA PRO A 10 -7.54 17.40 34.41
C PRO A 10 -7.00 18.00 33.11
N PHE A 11 -5.68 18.22 33.02
CA PHE A 11 -5.06 18.89 31.87
C PHE A 11 -4.33 17.93 30.93
N THR A 12 -3.87 16.78 31.44
CA THR A 12 -3.04 15.84 30.67
C THR A 12 -3.75 14.51 30.42
N GLY A 13 -4.89 14.25 31.07
CA GLY A 13 -5.62 12.99 30.92
C GLY A 13 -4.89 11.77 31.49
N VAL A 14 -3.76 11.96 32.19
CA VAL A 14 -2.95 10.85 32.70
C VAL A 14 -3.43 10.44 34.10
N THR A 15 -3.54 9.13 34.33
CA THR A 15 -3.90 8.55 35.63
C THR A 15 -2.78 8.74 36.64
N ALA A 16 -3.12 9.11 37.88
CA ALA A 16 -2.17 9.22 38.97
C ALA A 16 -1.45 7.90 39.24
N LEU A 17 -0.20 7.98 39.71
CA LEU A 17 0.57 6.80 40.13
C LEU A 17 0.20 6.35 41.54
N ALA A 18 -0.10 7.30 42.43
CA ALA A 18 -0.50 7.03 43.81
C ALA A 18 -1.15 8.25 44.45
N VAL A 19 -1.95 8.01 45.50
CA VAL A 19 -2.38 9.03 46.46
C VAL A 19 -1.71 8.71 47.78
N LEU A 20 -0.87 9.60 48.29
CA LEU A 20 -0.25 9.44 49.62
C LEU A 20 -1.28 9.69 50.71
N ASP A 21 -1.07 9.11 51.90
CA ASP A 21 -1.90 9.35 53.10
C ASP A 21 -1.96 10.83 53.53
N SER A 22 -1.04 11.65 53.01
CA SER A 22 -1.02 13.11 53.16
C SER A 22 -1.99 13.86 52.22
N GLY A 23 -2.75 13.14 51.38
CA GLY A 23 -3.64 13.70 50.37
C GLY A 23 -2.92 14.23 49.11
N ARG A 24 -1.60 14.08 49.00
CA ARG A 24 -0.84 14.46 47.80
C ARG A 24 -0.97 13.37 46.74
N ILE A 25 -1.27 13.81 45.51
CA ILE A 25 -1.36 12.93 44.33
C ILE A 25 -0.01 12.95 43.62
N VAL A 26 0.54 11.76 43.35
CA VAL A 26 1.77 11.59 42.59
C VAL A 26 1.42 11.43 41.12
N TRP A 27 1.77 12.42 40.31
CA TRP A 27 1.59 12.38 38.87
C TRP A 27 2.84 11.82 38.17
N PRO A 28 2.68 11.05 37.09
CA PRO A 28 3.81 10.70 36.24
C PRO A 28 4.35 11.97 35.56
N VAL A 29 5.69 12.11 35.53
CA VAL A 29 6.37 13.22 34.87
C VAL A 29 6.33 12.96 33.36
N ALA A 30 5.39 13.63 32.67
CA ALA A 30 5.31 13.63 31.21
C ALA A 30 5.93 14.93 30.68
N GLY A 31 7.08 14.81 30.00
CA GLY A 31 7.64 15.86 29.14
C GLY A 31 8.49 16.92 29.84
N GLY A 32 9.80 16.91 29.58
CA GLY A 32 10.69 18.05 29.81
C GLY A 32 10.31 19.21 28.89
N ALA A 33 10.03 20.37 29.48
CA ALA A 33 9.84 21.61 28.75
C ALA A 33 11.16 22.10 28.16
N ASP A 34 11.14 22.41 26.87
CA ASP A 34 12.13 23.17 26.13
C ASP A 34 12.32 24.54 26.81
N GLU A 35 13.42 24.72 27.55
CA GLU A 35 13.84 26.05 27.99
C GLU A 35 14.51 26.77 26.81
N GLY A 36 13.93 27.90 26.42
CA GLY A 36 14.26 28.64 25.21
C GLY A 36 15.74 28.98 25.05
N SER A 37 16.34 28.43 24.00
CA SER A 37 17.63 28.88 23.48
C SER A 37 17.44 30.10 22.60
N ARG A 38 18.14 31.18 22.95
CA ARG A 38 18.15 32.47 22.26
C ARG A 38 18.52 32.30 20.78
N ALA A 39 17.65 32.81 19.91
CA ALA A 39 17.97 33.08 18.52
C ALA A 39 19.10 34.13 18.44
N GLY A 40 20.32 33.67 18.19
CA GLY A 40 21.44 34.47 17.69
C GLY A 40 21.74 33.99 16.28
N GLY A 41 21.21 34.72 15.28
CA GLY A 41 21.61 34.54 13.89
C GLY A 41 22.97 35.19 13.66
N ASP A 42 23.90 34.44 13.11
CA ASP A 42 25.08 34.98 12.42
C ASP A 42 25.27 34.16 11.15
N GLY A 43 24.92 34.80 10.03
CA GLY A 43 25.04 34.26 8.69
C GLY A 43 26.36 34.72 8.08
N THR A 44 27.15 33.73 7.65
CA THR A 44 27.80 33.60 6.33
C THR A 44 28.26 34.89 5.63
N ASP A 45 29.56 34.98 5.34
CA ASP A 45 30.14 34.90 3.98
C ASP A 45 31.60 35.42 3.94
N GLY A 46 32.49 34.72 3.22
CA GLY A 46 33.90 35.10 3.11
C GLY A 46 34.77 34.13 2.32
N ASP A 47 34.51 34.08 1.01
CA ASP A 47 35.15 33.38 -0.10
C ASP A 47 36.66 33.72 -0.32
N GLY A 48 37.39 32.83 -1.01
CA GLY A 48 38.74 33.08 -1.60
C GLY A 48 39.76 31.98 -1.25
N ASP A 49 39.89 30.88 -2.00
CA ASP A 49 40.43 30.70 -3.37
C ASP A 49 41.95 30.87 -3.51
N ASP A 50 42.56 29.74 -3.87
CA ASP A 50 43.84 29.36 -4.47
C ASP A 50 45.09 30.27 -4.52
N GLY A 51 46.24 29.61 -4.32
CA GLY A 51 47.57 30.18 -4.49
C GLY A 51 48.72 29.17 -4.34
N ASN A 52 48.81 28.22 -5.27
CA ASN A 52 49.94 27.31 -5.50
C ASN A 52 51.21 28.06 -5.96
N ALA A 53 52.40 27.75 -5.40
CA ALA A 53 53.68 27.75 -6.13
C ALA A 53 54.81 27.09 -5.31
N GLU A 54 55.47 26.12 -5.96
CA GLU A 54 56.62 25.34 -5.56
C GLU A 54 57.98 26.09 -5.66
N ASP A 55 58.90 25.66 -4.78
CA ASP A 55 60.33 25.38 -4.96
C ASP A 55 61.38 26.51 -5.22
N GLY A 56 62.58 26.35 -4.62
CA GLY A 56 63.76 27.13 -5.02
C GLY A 56 64.84 27.49 -3.97
N GLN A 57 65.53 26.47 -3.41
CA GLN A 57 67.00 26.34 -3.30
C GLN A 57 67.94 27.31 -2.50
N ALA A 58 68.82 26.66 -1.71
CA ALA A 58 70.24 26.95 -1.33
C ALA A 58 70.55 28.00 -0.21
N SER A 59 71.01 27.55 0.97
CA SER A 59 72.43 27.43 1.43
C SER A 59 73.04 28.81 1.80
N GLU A 60 73.47 29.13 3.03
CA GLU A 60 74.61 28.57 3.75
C GLU A 60 74.71 29.14 5.19
N SER A 61 75.27 28.35 6.11
CA SER A 61 76.21 28.74 7.20
C SER A 61 75.77 29.68 8.34
N GLY A 62 75.66 29.09 9.55
CA GLY A 62 75.62 29.82 10.82
C GLY A 62 75.61 28.90 12.04
N GLN A 63 76.76 28.33 12.39
CA GLN A 63 77.01 27.55 13.61
C GLN A 63 76.74 28.36 14.88
N SER A 64 75.97 27.82 15.81
CA SER A 64 76.16 28.04 17.25
C SER A 64 75.58 26.86 18.01
N GLU A 65 76.49 26.06 18.56
CA GLU A 65 76.23 25.06 19.58
C GLU A 65 75.58 25.70 20.81
N GLY A 66 74.69 24.94 21.44
CA GLY A 66 73.99 25.29 22.66
C GLY A 66 73.12 24.12 23.11
N ALA A 67 73.71 22.93 23.16
CA ALA A 67 73.16 21.77 23.83
C ALA A 67 73.09 22.07 25.33
N ASP A 68 71.88 22.19 25.87
CA ASP A 68 71.51 21.68 27.21
C ASP A 68 70.05 22.03 27.51
N LYS A 69 69.12 21.25 26.96
CA LYS A 69 67.80 20.97 27.54
C LYS A 69 67.38 19.56 27.15
N ALA A 70 68.23 18.59 27.45
CA ALA A 70 67.94 17.19 27.26
C ALA A 70 68.03 16.42 28.59
N ASP A 71 67.64 17.02 29.72
CA ASP A 71 67.68 16.32 31.02
C ASP A 71 66.69 16.90 32.07
N GLU A 72 65.48 17.30 31.67
CA GLU A 72 64.39 17.59 32.64
C GLU A 72 63.16 16.68 32.51
N ASP A 73 63.21 15.66 31.65
CA ASP A 73 62.07 14.75 31.40
C ASP A 73 62.16 13.41 32.17
N LYS A 74 63.13 13.25 33.08
CA LYS A 74 63.36 12.01 33.86
C LYS A 74 63.35 12.18 35.38
N LEU A 75 62.56 13.13 35.93
CA LEU A 75 62.45 13.29 37.39
C LEU A 75 61.39 12.40 38.08
N LEU A 76 60.75 11.48 37.35
CA LEU A 76 59.95 10.43 37.98
C LEU A 76 60.82 9.18 38.09
N GLY A 77 61.34 8.88 39.28
CA GLY A 77 62.03 7.60 39.53
C GLY A 77 61.15 6.38 39.15
N PRO A 78 61.67 5.14 39.17
CA PRO A 78 61.01 3.94 38.60
C PRO A 78 59.62 3.62 39.18
N LYS A 79 59.23 4.24 40.30
CA LYS A 79 57.87 4.16 40.86
C LYS A 79 56.89 5.13 40.19
N GLY A 80 57.32 6.32 39.78
CA GLY A 80 56.50 7.33 39.11
C GLY A 80 56.16 6.96 37.68
N GLU A 81 57.11 6.40 36.92
CA GLU A 81 56.85 5.86 35.58
C GLU A 81 55.84 4.71 35.61
N LYS A 82 55.92 3.82 36.61
CA LYS A 82 54.94 2.74 36.82
C LYS A 82 53.56 3.27 37.20
N ALA A 83 53.48 4.33 38.01
CA ALA A 83 52.22 4.96 38.38
C ALA A 83 51.54 5.61 37.16
N LEU A 84 52.31 6.34 36.34
CA LEU A 84 51.82 6.94 35.10
C LEU A 84 51.40 5.89 34.08
N ALA A 85 52.13 4.78 33.96
CA ALA A 85 51.74 3.66 33.10
C ALA A 85 50.41 3.04 33.58
N ALA A 86 50.26 2.80 34.89
CA ALA A 86 49.03 2.27 35.46
C ALA A 86 47.82 3.21 35.28
N GLU A 87 48.03 4.53 35.40
CA GLU A 87 46.98 5.53 35.15
C GLU A 87 46.59 5.60 33.67
N LYS A 88 47.58 5.55 32.77
CA LYS A 88 47.34 5.50 31.32
C LYS A 88 46.57 4.24 30.92
N GLU A 89 46.90 3.09 31.47
CA GLU A 89 46.18 1.83 31.21
C GLU A 89 44.75 1.89 31.76
N LYS A 90 44.52 2.38 32.98
CA LYS A 90 43.16 2.59 33.51
C LYS A 90 42.35 3.53 32.63
N ARG A 91 42.93 4.65 32.20
CA ARG A 91 42.26 5.62 31.31
C ARG A 91 41.93 5.01 29.95
N LYS A 92 42.80 4.17 29.40
CA LYS A 92 42.54 3.43 28.14
C LYS A 92 41.43 2.39 28.32
N GLU A 93 41.42 1.65 29.42
CA GLU A 93 40.38 0.66 29.72
C GLU A 93 39.01 1.32 29.92
N GLU A 94 38.96 2.44 30.64
CA GLU A 94 37.74 3.24 30.79
C GLU A 94 37.28 3.81 29.46
N ALA A 95 38.19 4.37 28.65
CA ALA A 95 37.87 4.85 27.31
C ALA A 95 37.37 3.72 26.39
N ARG A 96 37.93 2.51 26.50
CA ARG A 96 37.48 1.34 25.74
C ARG A 96 36.07 0.92 26.17
N LYS A 97 35.83 0.79 27.48
CA LYS A 97 34.49 0.47 28.02
C LYS A 97 33.46 1.51 27.63
N ARG A 98 33.82 2.80 27.64
CA ARG A 98 32.93 3.88 27.22
C ARG A 98 32.57 3.76 25.73
N ARG A 99 33.56 3.51 24.86
CA ARG A 99 33.33 3.28 23.43
C ARG A 99 32.50 2.04 23.15
N GLU A 100 32.74 0.94 23.87
CA GLU A 100 31.95 -0.29 23.74
C GLU A 100 30.49 -0.06 24.17
N ALA A 101 30.25 0.64 25.28
CA ALA A 101 28.92 0.99 25.74
C ALA A 101 28.20 1.96 24.79
N GLU A 102 28.91 2.97 24.26
CA GLU A 102 28.37 3.90 23.26
C GLU A 102 27.99 3.16 21.96
N ALA A 103 28.86 2.27 21.48
CA ALA A 103 28.60 1.47 20.28
C ALA A 103 27.42 0.50 20.47
N GLU A 104 27.25 -0.06 21.67
CA GLU A 104 26.12 -0.94 21.98
C GLU A 104 24.81 -0.14 22.06
N LEU A 105 24.81 1.01 22.74
CA LEU A 105 23.65 1.90 22.77
C LEU A 105 23.25 2.37 21.37
N GLU A 106 24.22 2.68 20.52
CA GLU A 106 23.96 3.08 19.13
C GLU A 106 23.40 1.91 18.30
N ARG A 107 23.88 0.67 18.51
CA ARG A 107 23.29 -0.51 17.85
C ARG A 107 21.87 -0.79 18.29
N LEU A 108 21.59 -0.72 19.60
CA LEU A 108 20.24 -0.89 20.13
C LEU A 108 19.30 0.18 19.59
N ARG A 109 19.67 1.47 19.67
CA ARG A 109 18.87 2.58 19.14
C ARG A 109 18.58 2.42 17.64
N ASN A 110 19.62 2.18 16.84
CA ASN A 110 19.44 1.97 15.41
C ASN A 110 18.63 0.71 15.07
N GLY A 111 18.69 -0.32 15.91
CA GLY A 111 17.88 -1.52 15.78
C GLY A 111 16.40 -1.26 16.08
N ASP A 112 16.13 -0.54 17.17
CA ASP A 112 14.79 -0.15 17.60
C ASP A 112 14.14 0.82 16.61
N ASP A 113 14.88 1.81 16.11
CA ASP A 113 14.37 2.76 15.10
C ASP A 113 14.02 2.07 13.78
N LYS A 114 14.86 1.11 13.35
CA LYS A 114 14.57 0.30 12.16
C LYS A 114 13.38 -0.63 12.38
N ALA A 115 13.25 -1.23 13.55
CA ALA A 115 12.12 -2.08 13.89
C ALA A 115 10.82 -1.27 13.97
N ALA A 116 10.86 -0.06 14.55
CA ALA A 116 9.73 0.85 14.61
C ALA A 116 9.31 1.35 13.22
N ALA A 117 10.27 1.73 12.38
CA ALA A 117 9.99 2.12 11.00
C ALA A 117 9.36 0.96 10.19
N ALA A 118 9.92 -0.25 10.30
CA ALA A 118 9.38 -1.44 9.64
C ALA A 118 7.97 -1.80 10.15
N ALA A 119 7.71 -1.64 11.45
CA ALA A 119 6.39 -1.86 12.03
C ALA A 119 5.36 -0.83 11.50
N ALA A 120 5.74 0.45 11.43
CA ALA A 120 4.88 1.50 10.89
C ALA A 120 4.58 1.30 9.39
N GLU A 121 5.56 0.87 8.60
CA GLU A 121 5.34 0.52 7.19
C GLU A 121 4.44 -0.69 7.04
N ALA A 122 4.63 -1.72 7.86
CA ALA A 122 3.79 -2.92 7.85
C ALA A 122 2.34 -2.61 8.22
N GLU A 123 2.12 -1.72 9.20
CA GLU A 123 0.80 -1.24 9.61
C GLU A 123 0.13 -0.44 8.49
N LYS A 124 0.83 0.53 7.90
CA LYS A 124 0.33 1.28 6.73
C LYS A 124 -0.06 0.35 5.59
N ALA A 125 0.78 -0.62 5.27
CA ALA A 125 0.49 -1.61 4.23
C ALA A 125 -0.68 -2.54 4.61
N ALA A 126 -0.91 -2.81 5.89
CA ALA A 126 -2.07 -3.57 6.35
C ALA A 126 -3.36 -2.76 6.20
N ILE A 127 -3.36 -1.49 6.62
CA ILE A 127 -4.49 -0.56 6.50
C ILE A 127 -4.85 -0.35 5.02
N GLN A 128 -3.88 -0.05 4.16
CA GLN A 128 -4.10 0.10 2.73
C GLN A 128 -4.71 -1.17 2.09
N ARG A 129 -4.24 -2.36 2.50
CA ARG A 129 -4.83 -3.63 2.04
C ARG A 129 -6.27 -3.83 2.53
N ALA A 130 -6.60 -3.38 3.74
CA ALA A 130 -7.95 -3.42 4.27
C ALA A 130 -8.87 -2.44 3.54
N ASN A 131 -8.45 -1.18 3.38
CA ASN A 131 -9.18 -0.14 2.66
C ASN A 131 -9.47 -0.55 1.22
N ALA A 132 -8.48 -1.13 0.52
CA ALA A 132 -8.67 -1.65 -0.82
C ALA A 132 -9.65 -2.83 -0.89
N ARG A 133 -9.86 -3.58 0.20
CA ARG A 133 -10.90 -4.64 0.25
C ARG A 133 -12.27 -4.06 0.51
N ILE A 134 -12.37 -3.07 1.39
CA ILE A 134 -13.60 -2.34 1.68
C ILE A 134 -14.11 -1.68 0.41
N LEU A 135 -13.28 -0.87 -0.25
CA LEU A 135 -13.63 -0.19 -1.50
C LEU A 135 -14.11 -1.17 -2.58
N ARG A 136 -13.42 -2.30 -2.78
CA ARG A 136 -13.85 -3.34 -3.73
C ARG A 136 -15.20 -3.95 -3.37
N SER A 137 -15.53 -4.04 -2.08
CA SER A 137 -16.78 -4.62 -1.60
C SER A 137 -17.92 -3.62 -1.76
N GLU A 138 -17.68 -2.35 -1.45
CA GLU A 138 -18.65 -1.26 -1.66
C GLU A 138 -18.95 -1.06 -3.14
N VAL A 139 -17.94 -1.01 -4.00
CA VAL A 139 -18.16 -0.89 -5.46
C VAL A 139 -18.96 -2.08 -5.99
N LYS A 140 -18.69 -3.31 -5.52
CA LYS A 140 -19.48 -4.49 -5.90
C LYS A 140 -20.92 -4.39 -5.38
N ALA A 141 -21.12 -3.93 -4.16
CA ALA A 141 -22.44 -3.78 -3.56
C ALA A 141 -23.26 -2.72 -4.31
N ALA A 142 -22.67 -1.56 -4.60
CA ALA A 142 -23.30 -0.49 -5.36
C ALA A 142 -23.59 -0.89 -6.82
N ALA A 143 -22.75 -1.76 -7.40
CA ALA A 143 -22.93 -2.30 -8.75
C ALA A 143 -23.97 -3.43 -8.80
N ALA A 144 -24.25 -4.09 -7.67
CA ALA A 144 -25.20 -5.19 -7.60
C ALA A 144 -26.59 -4.71 -8.05
N GLY A 145 -27.21 -5.46 -8.96
CA GLY A 145 -28.52 -5.11 -9.53
C GLY A 145 -28.51 -3.97 -10.56
N LYS A 146 -27.43 -3.18 -10.68
CA LYS A 146 -27.26 -2.18 -11.74
C LYS A 146 -26.52 -2.74 -12.94
N LEU A 147 -25.45 -3.50 -12.70
CA LEU A 147 -24.67 -4.19 -13.72
C LEU A 147 -25.10 -5.66 -13.84
N ALA A 148 -24.99 -6.22 -15.04
CA ALA A 148 -25.19 -7.64 -15.30
C ALA A 148 -24.15 -8.50 -14.56
N ASP A 149 -22.89 -8.04 -14.49
CA ASP A 149 -21.85 -8.60 -13.64
C ASP A 149 -21.29 -7.49 -12.71
N PRO A 150 -21.48 -7.58 -11.38
CA PRO A 150 -20.93 -6.62 -10.43
C PRO A 150 -19.39 -6.55 -10.45
N THR A 151 -18.71 -7.60 -10.91
CA THR A 151 -17.23 -7.61 -11.01
C THR A 151 -16.69 -6.77 -12.16
N ASP A 152 -17.52 -6.43 -13.16
CA ASP A 152 -17.12 -5.55 -14.26
C ASP A 152 -16.83 -4.13 -13.77
N ALA A 153 -17.52 -3.68 -12.71
CA ALA A 153 -17.24 -2.40 -12.08
C ALA A 153 -15.78 -2.31 -11.60
N LEU A 154 -15.22 -3.39 -11.04
CA LEU A 154 -13.83 -3.40 -10.58
C LEU A 154 -12.78 -3.37 -11.70
N ARG A 155 -13.18 -3.76 -12.92
CA ARG A 155 -12.27 -3.78 -14.09
C ARG A 155 -12.34 -2.49 -14.91
N LEU A 156 -13.47 -1.80 -14.84
CA LEU A 156 -13.80 -0.68 -15.73
C LEU A 156 -13.83 0.67 -15.02
N LEU A 157 -13.98 0.69 -13.69
CA LEU A 157 -13.81 1.89 -12.89
C LEU A 157 -12.35 2.01 -12.45
N ASP A 158 -11.86 3.25 -12.39
CA ASP A 158 -10.64 3.58 -11.71
C ASP A 158 -10.92 3.56 -10.19
N LEU A 159 -10.31 2.63 -9.46
CA LEU A 159 -10.52 2.51 -8.02
C LEU A 159 -9.66 3.51 -7.24
N ASP A 160 -8.59 4.02 -7.85
CA ASP A 160 -7.65 4.93 -7.19
C ASP A 160 -8.20 6.36 -7.09
N GLN A 161 -9.28 6.67 -7.81
CA GLN A 161 -9.97 7.96 -7.73
C GLN A 161 -10.84 8.11 -6.47
N PHE A 162 -11.23 6.99 -5.84
CA PHE A 162 -12.11 7.01 -4.67
C PHE A 162 -11.27 7.11 -3.40
N GLU A 163 -11.53 8.14 -2.61
CA GLU A 163 -10.90 8.30 -1.30
C GLU A 163 -11.59 7.42 -0.25
N VAL A 164 -10.79 6.77 0.58
CA VAL A 164 -11.27 6.00 1.73
C VAL A 164 -10.89 6.77 2.99
N GLY A 165 -11.88 7.15 3.78
CA GLY A 165 -11.67 7.87 5.05
C GLY A 165 -10.90 7.04 6.08
N GLU A 166 -10.49 7.68 7.17
CA GLU A 166 -9.74 7.03 8.26
C GLU A 166 -10.53 5.86 8.88
N ASP A 167 -11.85 5.96 8.90
CA ASP A 167 -12.76 4.93 9.42
C ASP A 167 -13.10 3.83 8.40
N GLY A 168 -12.57 3.91 7.17
CA GLY A 168 -12.90 2.99 6.08
C GLY A 168 -14.16 3.35 5.29
N GLU A 169 -14.79 4.50 5.58
CA GLU A 169 -15.94 4.99 4.83
C GLU A 169 -15.55 5.49 3.43
N VAL A 170 -16.43 5.28 2.46
CA VAL A 170 -16.28 5.73 1.08
C VAL A 170 -17.54 6.50 0.67
N ASP A 171 -17.40 7.50 -0.20
CA ASP A 171 -18.56 8.22 -0.74
C ASP A 171 -19.39 7.31 -1.66
N GLU A 172 -20.49 6.78 -1.09
CA GLU A 172 -21.45 5.94 -1.82
C GLU A 172 -22.09 6.68 -3.00
N GLY A 173 -22.28 8.00 -2.88
CA GLY A 173 -22.85 8.84 -3.92
C GLY A 173 -21.92 8.93 -5.12
N GLU A 174 -20.64 9.17 -4.86
CA GLU A 174 -19.60 9.20 -5.90
C GLU A 174 -19.50 7.85 -6.63
N ILE A 175 -19.50 6.73 -5.89
CA ILE A 175 -19.51 5.38 -6.48
C ILE A 175 -20.76 5.18 -7.34
N ALA A 176 -21.94 5.57 -6.86
CA ALA A 176 -23.19 5.41 -7.59
C ALA A 176 -23.22 6.24 -8.88
N ASP A 177 -22.65 7.44 -8.87
CA ASP A 177 -22.52 8.32 -10.02
C ASP A 177 -21.51 7.78 -11.03
N ALA A 178 -20.37 7.27 -10.58
CA ALA A 178 -19.38 6.62 -11.42
C ALA A 178 -19.97 5.37 -12.13
N ILE A 179 -20.73 4.55 -11.41
CA ILE A 179 -21.47 3.42 -11.97
C ILE A 179 -22.51 3.88 -13.01
N SER A 180 -23.23 4.96 -12.71
CA SER A 180 -24.22 5.52 -13.64
C SER A 180 -23.55 6.06 -14.92
N GLY A 181 -22.39 6.70 -14.79
CA GLY A 181 -21.55 7.13 -15.91
C GLY A 181 -21.04 5.95 -16.75
N LEU A 182 -20.65 4.86 -16.08
CA LEU A 182 -20.25 3.62 -16.74
C LEU A 182 -21.40 3.02 -17.56
N LEU A 183 -22.62 2.98 -17.02
CA LEU A 183 -23.79 2.48 -17.75
C LEU A 183 -24.18 3.38 -18.94
N LYS A 184 -24.02 4.70 -18.83
CA LYS A 184 -24.24 5.63 -19.96
C LYS A 184 -23.25 5.38 -21.10
N SER A 185 -21.97 5.14 -20.78
CA SER A 185 -20.93 4.89 -21.80
C SER A 185 -20.97 3.46 -22.35
N LYS A 186 -21.38 2.49 -21.53
CA LYS A 186 -21.40 1.05 -21.83
C LYS A 186 -22.76 0.45 -21.47
N PRO A 187 -23.83 0.75 -22.23
CA PRO A 187 -25.19 0.33 -21.90
C PRO A 187 -25.39 -1.18 -21.93
N TYR A 188 -24.51 -1.91 -22.62
CA TYR A 188 -24.54 -3.38 -22.66
C TYR A 188 -24.19 -4.04 -21.32
N LEU A 189 -23.67 -3.29 -20.35
CA LEU A 189 -23.36 -3.78 -19.00
C LEU A 189 -24.56 -3.74 -18.06
N ALA A 190 -25.68 -3.12 -18.44
CA ALA A 190 -26.84 -2.98 -17.58
C ALA A 190 -27.45 -4.36 -17.23
N ALA A 191 -27.79 -4.54 -15.95
CA ALA A 191 -28.55 -5.70 -15.49
C ALA A 191 -29.88 -5.77 -16.25
N GLY A 192 -30.21 -6.94 -16.80
CA GLY A 192 -31.45 -7.13 -17.57
C GLY A 192 -31.43 -6.51 -18.97
N GLY A 193 -30.24 -6.21 -19.52
CA GLY A 193 -30.08 -5.82 -20.91
C GLY A 193 -30.83 -6.79 -21.85
N LYS A 194 -31.75 -6.25 -22.66
CA LYS A 194 -32.57 -7.02 -23.60
C LYS A 194 -31.67 -8.01 -24.36
N PRO A 195 -32.02 -9.30 -24.44
CA PRO A 195 -31.24 -10.25 -25.23
C PRO A 195 -31.10 -9.67 -26.64
N ARG A 196 -29.84 -9.56 -27.10
CA ARG A 196 -29.49 -9.00 -28.42
C ARG A 196 -30.08 -9.81 -29.58
N PHE A 197 -30.70 -10.96 -29.27
CA PHE A 197 -31.46 -11.78 -30.18
C PHE A 197 -32.97 -11.61 -29.90
N GLN A 198 -33.59 -10.70 -30.64
CA GLN A 198 -35.04 -10.65 -30.94
C GLN A 198 -35.28 -11.15 -32.37
N GLY A 199 -34.41 -12.03 -32.87
CA GLY A 199 -34.78 -12.79 -34.06
C GLY A 199 -35.93 -13.70 -33.65
N ASP A 200 -37.11 -13.50 -34.23
CA ASP A 200 -38.20 -14.45 -34.11
C ASP A 200 -37.64 -15.85 -34.38
N ALA A 201 -38.04 -16.83 -33.58
CA ALA A 201 -37.62 -18.22 -33.73
C ALA A 201 -38.18 -18.89 -35.01
N ASP A 202 -38.45 -18.08 -36.05
CA ASP A 202 -38.86 -18.47 -37.39
C ASP A 202 -37.67 -18.69 -38.33
N GLN A 203 -36.43 -18.57 -37.82
CA GLN A 203 -35.24 -19.19 -38.41
C GLN A 203 -35.33 -20.72 -38.26
N GLY A 204 -36.24 -21.33 -39.02
CA GLY A 204 -36.26 -22.77 -39.26
C GLY A 204 -37.22 -23.57 -38.38
N ALA A 205 -38.39 -23.03 -38.02
CA ALA A 205 -39.49 -23.85 -37.55
C ALA A 205 -39.91 -24.82 -38.67
N ARG A 206 -39.28 -26.00 -38.72
CA ARG A 206 -39.78 -27.13 -39.50
C ARG A 206 -41.14 -27.48 -38.89
N LYS A 207 -42.21 -26.96 -39.49
CA LYS A 207 -43.58 -27.37 -39.17
C LYS A 207 -43.59 -28.90 -39.14
N LYS A 208 -43.92 -29.46 -37.98
CA LYS A 208 -44.25 -30.88 -37.82
C LYS A 208 -45.60 -31.14 -38.52
N THR A 209 -45.65 -30.92 -39.83
CA THR A 209 -46.76 -31.32 -40.67
C THR A 209 -46.50 -32.76 -41.08
N LYS A 210 -47.46 -33.63 -40.77
CA LYS A 210 -47.62 -34.97 -41.35
C LYS A 210 -47.20 -34.91 -42.83
N PRO A 211 -46.40 -35.88 -43.34
CA PRO A 211 -46.00 -35.87 -44.74
C PRO A 211 -47.24 -35.70 -45.61
N PRO A 212 -47.22 -34.79 -46.61
CA PRO A 212 -48.39 -34.44 -47.38
C PRO A 212 -48.97 -35.71 -48.00
N THR A 213 -50.29 -35.87 -47.89
CA THR A 213 -50.97 -37.04 -48.43
C THR A 213 -50.80 -37.08 -49.95
N LEU A 214 -50.95 -38.27 -50.57
CA LEU A 214 -50.80 -38.40 -52.02
C LEU A 214 -51.73 -37.43 -52.78
N ASP A 215 -52.90 -37.13 -52.22
CA ASP A 215 -53.88 -36.19 -52.78
C ASP A 215 -53.43 -34.73 -52.70
N GLU A 216 -52.81 -34.33 -51.59
CA GLU A 216 -52.23 -33.00 -51.46
C GLU A 216 -51.04 -32.84 -52.42
N GLN A 217 -50.25 -33.90 -52.64
CA GLN A 217 -49.16 -33.89 -53.62
C GLN A 217 -49.66 -33.81 -55.07
N ILE A 218 -50.76 -34.50 -55.40
CA ILE A 218 -51.39 -34.39 -56.73
C ILE A 218 -51.90 -32.96 -56.93
N ALA A 219 -52.61 -32.39 -55.94
CA ALA A 219 -53.17 -31.05 -56.04
C ALA A 219 -52.10 -29.96 -56.16
N THR A 220 -50.96 -30.09 -55.45
CA THR A 220 -49.85 -29.15 -55.58
C THR A 220 -49.16 -29.29 -56.94
N ALA A 221 -48.98 -30.52 -57.45
CA ALA A 221 -48.41 -30.74 -58.78
C ALA A 221 -49.30 -30.18 -59.90
N GLU A 222 -50.62 -30.36 -59.81
CA GLU A 222 -51.58 -29.77 -60.77
C GLU A 222 -51.57 -28.23 -60.69
N LYS A 223 -51.55 -27.66 -59.48
CA LYS A 223 -51.48 -26.21 -59.27
C LYS A 223 -50.16 -25.60 -59.76
N ALA A 224 -49.07 -26.36 -59.67
CA ALA A 224 -47.76 -25.99 -60.19
C ALA A 224 -47.62 -26.23 -61.71
N GLY A 225 -48.65 -26.79 -62.37
CA GLY A 225 -48.62 -27.11 -63.81
C GLY A 225 -47.75 -28.31 -64.17
N ASN A 226 -47.29 -29.10 -63.19
CA ASN A 226 -46.48 -30.30 -63.41
C ASN A 226 -47.36 -31.53 -63.70
N TRP A 227 -47.98 -31.54 -64.88
CA TRP A 227 -48.91 -32.59 -65.31
C TRP A 227 -48.29 -33.99 -65.46
N ALA A 228 -46.96 -34.08 -65.60
CA ALA A 228 -46.27 -35.37 -65.67
C ALA A 228 -46.23 -36.03 -64.30
N GLU A 229 -45.89 -35.26 -63.26
CA GLU A 229 -45.85 -35.71 -61.88
C GLU A 229 -47.26 -36.01 -61.34
N ALA A 230 -48.24 -35.14 -61.61
CA ALA A 230 -49.63 -35.38 -61.24
C ALA A 230 -50.19 -36.69 -61.84
N ARG A 231 -49.91 -36.98 -63.11
CA ARG A 231 -50.34 -38.25 -63.75
C ARG A 231 -49.69 -39.48 -63.13
N ARG A 232 -48.39 -39.41 -62.82
CA ARG A 232 -47.66 -40.49 -62.16
C ARG A 232 -48.19 -40.76 -60.74
N LEU A 233 -48.45 -39.71 -59.97
CA LEU A 233 -49.01 -39.83 -58.62
C LEU A 233 -50.44 -40.38 -58.66
N LYS A 234 -51.24 -39.96 -59.64
CA LYS A 234 -52.60 -40.46 -59.84
C LYS A 234 -52.64 -41.93 -60.28
N SER A 235 -51.71 -42.38 -61.13
CA SER A 235 -51.57 -43.81 -61.45
C SER A 235 -51.12 -44.63 -60.24
N ALA A 236 -50.19 -44.10 -59.44
CA ALA A 236 -49.74 -44.75 -58.21
C ALA A 236 -50.90 -44.92 -57.21
N LYS A 237 -51.76 -43.90 -57.08
CA LYS A 237 -52.99 -43.97 -56.25
C LYS A 237 -53.93 -45.09 -56.70
N LEU A 238 -54.10 -45.29 -58.00
CA LEU A 238 -54.98 -46.33 -58.55
C LEU A 238 -54.44 -47.75 -58.31
N THR A 239 -53.12 -47.91 -58.28
CA THR A 239 -52.46 -49.21 -58.11
C THR A 239 -52.28 -49.62 -56.65
N GLN A 240 -52.49 -48.72 -55.69
CA GLN A 240 -52.47 -49.11 -54.28
C GLN A 240 -53.77 -49.85 -53.97
N PRO A 241 -53.72 -51.14 -53.53
CA PRO A 241 -54.92 -51.80 -53.04
C PRO A 241 -55.44 -51.01 -51.85
N ALA A 242 -56.74 -50.77 -51.79
CA ALA A 242 -57.36 -50.13 -50.64
C ALA A 242 -57.10 -51.01 -49.40
N SER A 243 -56.06 -50.67 -48.64
CA SER A 243 -55.78 -51.27 -47.34
C SER A 243 -56.94 -50.89 -46.41
N SER A 244 -57.89 -51.80 -46.27
CA SER A 244 -58.96 -51.72 -45.27
C SER A 244 -58.50 -52.27 -43.93
#